data_AF-A0A2X2WPP2-F1
#
_entry.id   AF-A0A2X2WPP2-F1
#
_cell.length_a   1.000
_cell.length_b   1.000
_cell.length_c   1.000
_cell.angle_alpha   90.00
_cell.angle_beta   90.00
_cell.angle_gamma   90.00
#
_symmetry.space_group_name_H-M   'P 1'
#
loop_
_entity.id
_entity.type
_entity.pdbx_description
1 polymer ?
#
loop_
_entity_poly.entity_id
_entity_poly.type
_entity_poly.pdbx_seq_one_letter_code
_entity_poly.pdbx_strand_id
1 'polypeptide(L)' 'MSNKSHYQQLTRTFQRLSRFSHLSAIASWDMFTMMPPGGSTARGEALAELNVLEHQLLTDPKVAQWIAARRAGRFERC' A
#
# COMPACT_ATOMS: atom_id res chain seq x y z
N MET A 1 -1.18 -25.17 -10.75
CA MET A 1 -0.73 -23.94 -11.45
C MET A 1 -0.79 -22.71 -10.53
N SER A 2 0.07 -22.54 -9.50
CA SER A 2 -0.20 -21.48 -8.49
C SER A 2 0.98 -20.73 -7.84
N ASN A 3 2.25 -21.00 -8.17
CA ASN A 3 3.37 -20.36 -7.45
C ASN A 3 3.76 -18.96 -8.01
N LYS A 4 3.65 -18.74 -9.33
CA LYS A 4 3.87 -17.41 -9.94
C LYS A 4 2.81 -16.38 -9.51
N SER A 5 1.57 -16.83 -9.29
CA SER A 5 0.43 -15.97 -8.98
C SER A 5 0.54 -15.22 -7.64
N HIS A 6 0.95 -15.90 -6.55
CA HIS A 6 0.99 -15.25 -5.23
C HIS A 6 2.10 -14.19 -5.12
N TYR A 7 3.28 -14.45 -5.69
CA TYR A 7 4.35 -13.47 -5.73
C TYR A 7 3.98 -12.26 -6.60
N GLN A 8 3.38 -12.49 -7.78
CA GLN A 8 2.91 -11.41 -8.64
C GLN A 8 1.81 -10.57 -7.98
N GLN A 9 0.89 -11.21 -7.24
CA GLN A 9 -0.14 -10.50 -6.47
C GLN A 9 0.47 -9.66 -5.34
N LEU A 10 1.46 -10.19 -4.62
CA LEU A 10 2.21 -9.46 -3.60
C LEU A 10 2.93 -8.25 -4.21
N THR A 11 3.70 -8.45 -5.28
CA THR A 11 4.43 -7.37 -5.98
C THR A 11 3.47 -6.29 -6.48
N ARG A 12 2.34 -6.66 -7.09
CA ARG A 12 1.32 -5.69 -7.54
C ARG A 12 0.75 -4.87 -6.37
N THR A 13 0.53 -5.51 -5.23
CA THR A 13 0.00 -4.87 -4.02
C THR A 13 0.99 -3.86 -3.47
N PHE A 14 2.26 -4.23 -3.31
CA PHE A 14 3.32 -3.31 -2.85
C PHE A 14 3.62 -2.19 -3.86
N GLN A 15 3.52 -2.46 -5.16
CA GLN A 15 3.67 -1.43 -6.18
C GLN A 15 2.53 -0.40 -6.10
N ARG A 16 1.31 -0.84 -5.76
CA ARG A 16 0.17 0.05 -5.53
C ARG A 16 0.38 0.89 -4.26
N LEU A 17 0.83 0.28 -3.16
CA LEU A 17 1.20 1.00 -1.92
C LEU A 17 2.27 2.06 -2.18
N SER A 18 3.31 1.73 -2.94
CA SER A 18 4.38 2.68 -3.29
C SER A 18 3.86 3.90 -4.06
N ARG A 19 2.88 3.72 -4.95
CA ARG A 19 2.26 4.83 -5.68
C ARG A 19 1.43 5.73 -4.76
N PHE A 20 0.69 5.16 -3.82
CA PHE A 20 -0.06 5.93 -2.83
C PHE A 20 0.87 6.71 -1.91
N SER A 21 1.92 6.06 -1.38
CA SER A 21 2.93 6.73 -0.56
C SER A 21 3.62 7.89 -1.30
N HIS A 22 3.91 7.71 -2.59
CA HIS A 22 4.46 8.78 -3.42
C HIS A 22 3.49 9.97 -3.58
N LEU A 23 2.20 9.70 -3.81
CA LEU A 23 1.18 10.74 -3.87
C LEU A 23 1.02 11.47 -2.52
N SER A 24 0.99 10.73 -1.41
CA SER A 24 0.95 11.27 -0.06
C SER A 24 2.12 12.22 0.21
N ALA A 25 3.32 11.87 -0.26
CA ALA A 25 4.50 12.71 -0.13
C ALA A 25 4.40 14.02 -0.94
N ILE A 26 3.91 13.94 -2.18
CA ILE A 26 3.69 15.14 -3.02
C ILE A 26 2.62 16.04 -2.40
N ALA A 27 1.48 15.48 -1.97
CA ALA A 27 0.40 16.24 -1.36
C ALA A 27 0.81 16.87 -0.02
N SER A 28 1.63 16.16 0.76
CA SER A 28 2.25 16.72 1.97
C SER A 28 3.18 17.88 1.65
N TRP A 29 4.03 17.75 0.63
CA TRP A 29 4.90 18.84 0.21
C TRP A 29 4.10 20.05 -0.29
N ASP A 30 3.06 19.83 -1.09
CA ASP A 30 2.17 20.89 -1.62
C ASP A 30 1.42 21.64 -0.51
N MET A 31 1.08 20.98 0.61
CA MET A 31 0.54 21.62 1.81
C MET A 31 1.46 22.69 2.37
N PHE A 32 2.78 22.48 2.34
CA PHE A 32 3.76 23.37 2.96
C PHE A 32 4.21 24.50 2.04
N THR A 33 4.08 24.37 0.72
CA THR A 33 4.66 25.30 -0.25
C THR A 33 3.66 26.14 -1.02
N MET A 34 2.47 25.61 -1.33
CA MET A 34 1.54 26.21 -2.31
C MET A 34 0.07 26.26 -1.86
N MET A 35 -0.25 25.81 -0.64
CA MET A 35 -1.65 25.65 -0.25
C MET A 35 -2.34 27.00 0.04
N PRO A 36 -3.50 27.28 -0.59
CA PRO A 36 -4.28 28.48 -0.29
C PRO A 36 -4.86 28.43 1.14
N PRO A 37 -5.10 29.58 1.78
CA PRO A 37 -5.68 29.64 3.11
C PRO A 37 -7.06 28.95 3.13
N GLY A 38 -7.28 28.07 4.12
CA GLY A 38 -8.50 27.28 4.27
C GLY A 38 -8.49 25.91 3.57
N GLY A 39 -7.47 25.58 2.77
CA GLY A 39 -7.34 24.27 2.10
C GLY A 39 -6.79 23.14 2.98
N SER A 40 -6.29 23.46 4.19
CA SER A 40 -5.62 22.51 5.09
C SER A 40 -6.53 21.39 5.57
N THR A 41 -7.79 21.71 5.91
CA THR A 41 -8.75 20.71 6.41
C THR A 41 -9.10 19.70 5.33
N ALA A 42 -9.55 20.16 4.15
CA ALA A 42 -9.91 19.27 3.04
C ALA A 42 -8.74 18.38 2.59
N ARG A 43 -7.51 18.91 2.60
CA ARG A 43 -6.32 18.12 2.28
C ARG A 43 -5.92 17.15 3.38
N GLY A 44 -6.05 17.56 4.65
CA GLY A 44 -5.84 16.68 5.80
C GLY A 44 -6.80 15.49 5.80
N GLU A 45 -8.08 15.72 5.49
CA GLU A 45 -9.09 14.68 5.32
C GLU A 45 -8.73 13.70 4.19
N ALA A 46 -8.32 14.23 3.02
CA ALA A 46 -7.90 13.39 1.89
C ALA A 46 -6.66 12.53 2.21
N LEU A 47 -5.67 13.09 2.91
CA LEU A 47 -4.49 12.34 3.35
C LEU A 47 -4.84 11.29 4.42
N ALA A 48 -5.77 11.58 5.31
CA ALA A 48 -6.24 10.63 6.31
C ALA A 48 -6.94 9.43 5.65
N GLU A 49 -7.83 9.66 4.68
CA GLU A 49 -8.49 8.60 3.92
C GLU A 49 -7.48 7.77 3.12
N LEU A 50 -6.50 8.41 2.48
CA LEU A 50 -5.43 7.71 1.75
C LEU A 50 -4.62 6.78 2.67
N ASN A 51 -4.27 7.24 3.88
CA ASN A 51 -3.59 6.41 4.88
C ASN A 51 -4.43 5.21 5.33
N VAL A 52 -5.75 5.38 5.48
CA VAL A 52 -6.66 4.27 5.81
C VAL A 52 -6.65 3.22 4.69
N LEU A 53 -6.71 3.65 3.43
CA LEU A 53 -6.65 2.75 2.28
C LEU A 53 -5.30 2.00 2.19
N GLU A 54 -4.19 2.69 2.43
CA GLU A 54 -2.86 2.07 2.50
C GLU A 54 -2.80 1.02 3.61
N HIS A 55 -3.31 1.36 4.80
CA HIS A 55 -3.33 0.45 5.95
C HIS A 55 -4.19 -0.79 5.68
N GLN A 56 -5.39 -0.62 5.12
CA GLN A 56 -6.26 -1.74 4.75
C GLN A 56 -5.60 -2.67 3.73
N LEU A 57 -4.92 -2.11 2.73
CA LEU A 57 -4.25 -2.90 1.70
C LEU A 57 -3.06 -3.68 2.27
N LEU A 58 -2.34 -3.10 3.24
CA LEU A 58 -1.21 -3.75 3.90
C LEU A 58 -1.66 -4.86 4.88
N THR A 59 -2.79 -4.65 5.57
CA THR A 59 -3.32 -5.57 6.58
C THR A 59 -4.30 -6.61 6.03
N ASP A 60 -4.56 -6.60 4.72
CA ASP A 60 -5.44 -7.58 4.07
C ASP A 60 -4.95 -9.02 4.39
N PRO A 61 -5.83 -9.89 4.93
CA PRO A 61 -5.48 -11.29 5.23
C PRO A 61 -4.87 -12.06 4.05
N LYS A 62 -5.18 -11.68 2.81
CA LYS A 62 -4.60 -12.27 1.59
C LYS A 62 -3.09 -12.04 1.51
N VAL A 63 -2.57 -10.90 1.99
CA VAL A 63 -1.13 -10.63 2.03
C VAL A 63 -0.44 -11.65 2.92
N ALA A 64 -1.00 -11.94 4.10
CA ALA A 64 -0.49 -12.97 5.00
C ALA A 64 -0.54 -14.37 4.35
N GLN A 65 -1.63 -14.70 3.66
CA GLN A 65 -1.79 -15.97 2.94
C GLN A 65 -0.74 -16.14 1.83
N TRP A 66 -0.48 -15.10 1.02
CA TRP A 66 0.53 -15.15 -0.05
C TRP A 66 1.94 -15.32 0.52
N ILE A 67 2.27 -14.66 1.63
CA ILE A 67 3.55 -14.82 2.32
C ILE A 67 3.70 -16.23 2.90
N ALA A 68 2.66 -16.74 3.57
CA ALA A 68 2.65 -18.07 4.16
C ALA A 68 2.80 -19.17 3.10
N ALA A 69 2.08 -19.05 1.98
CA ALA A 69 2.17 -19.99 0.86
C ALA A 69 3.60 -20.12 0.32
N ARG A 70 4.38 -19.03 0.29
CA ARG A 70 5.79 -19.07 -0.14
C ARG A 70 6.72 -19.69 0.90
N ARG A 71 6.41 -19.55 2.20
CA ARG A 71 7.15 -20.21 3.30
C ARG A 71 6.92 -21.72 3.30
N ALA A 72 5.69 -22.19 3.09
CA ALA A 72 5.36 -23.62 3.06
C ALA A 72 6.05 -24.37 1.89
N GLY A 73 6.05 -23.80 0.68
CA GLY A 73 6.71 -24.41 -0.49
C GLY A 73 8.25 -24.43 -0.47
N ARG A 74 8.88 -24.05 0.65
CA ARG A 74 10.31 -24.30 0.93
C ARG A 74 10.55 -25.59 1.71
N PHE A 75 9.55 -26.10 2.43
CA PHE A 75 9.67 -27.32 3.24
C PHE A 75 9.31 -28.60 2.49
N GLU A 76 8.48 -28.54 1.44
CA GLU A 76 8.10 -29.70 0.60
C GLU A 76 9.19 -30.13 -0.41
N ARG A 77 10.40 -29.54 -0.33
CA ARG A 77 11.55 -29.88 -1.20
C ARG A 77 12.72 -30.54 -0.46
N CYS A 78 12.49 -31.02 0.76
CA CYS A 78 13.41 -31.89 1.51
C CYS A 78 12.79 -33.27 1.67
#